data_AF-A0A4Q0J3B3-F1
#
_entry.id   AF-A0A4Q0J3B3-F1
#
_cell.length_a   1.000
_cell.length_b   1.000
_cell.length_c   1.000
_cell.angle_alpha   90.00
_cell.angle_beta   90.00
_cell.angle_gamma   90.00
#
_symmetry.space_group_name_H-M   'P 1'
#
loop_
_entity.id
_entity.type
_entity.pdbx_description
1 polymer ?
#
loop_
_entity_poly.entity_id
_entity_poly.type
_entity_poly.pdbx_seq_one_letter_code
_entity_poly.pdbx_strand_id
1 'polypeptide(L)'
;MKENLKLLLVVTAGLIAGAMLHKCQSPPGNIPDFTECVTDTLTVYDTIPYIAPTPQSEIALGTRTYTLPKYYFIGVGAGGEPRQWSAPDSLCVDTLITSTHYGTGAGGEPRCSNDSAIVELPIIQRHYADSTYEAWVSGPIDPRLDSVRVFIPTTLITKREWKPPKRWHIGPTIGYGYTPQGFQPYFGVSITYSIISF
;
A
#
# COMPACT_ATOMS: atom_id res chain seq x y z
N MET A 1 -27.56 63.40 -43.00
CA MET A 1 -27.69 63.49 -41.52
C MET A 1 -28.60 62.42 -40.90
N LYS A 2 -29.69 61.96 -41.54
CA LYS A 2 -30.60 60.93 -40.99
C LYS A 2 -29.95 59.55 -40.75
N GLU A 3 -29.00 59.13 -41.61
CA GLU A 3 -28.34 57.81 -41.49
C GLU A 3 -27.37 57.75 -40.30
N ASN A 4 -26.63 58.84 -40.04
CA ASN A 4 -25.69 58.92 -38.91
C ASN A 4 -26.43 58.97 -37.55
N LEU A 5 -27.66 59.51 -37.53
CA LEU A 5 -28.50 59.55 -36.32
C LEU A 5 -29.00 58.16 -35.92
N LYS A 6 -29.36 57.31 -36.90
CA LYS A 6 -29.76 55.93 -36.64
C LYS A 6 -28.59 55.10 -36.10
N LEU A 7 -27.40 55.28 -36.66
CA LEU A 7 -26.18 54.59 -36.20
C LEU A 7 -25.84 54.97 -34.75
N LEU A 8 -25.94 56.26 -34.40
CA LEU A 8 -25.72 56.76 -33.04
C LEU A 8 -26.71 56.15 -32.03
N LEU A 9 -27.98 55.99 -32.43
CA LEU A 9 -29.04 55.39 -31.61
C LEU A 9 -28.78 53.90 -31.32
N VAL A 10 -28.26 53.16 -32.30
CA VAL A 10 -27.92 51.73 -32.13
C VAL A 10 -26.72 51.55 -31.20
N VAL A 11 -25.69 52.40 -31.33
CA VAL A 11 -24.49 52.33 -30.47
C VAL A 11 -24.82 52.67 -29.02
N THR A 12 -25.64 53.70 -28.79
CA THR A 12 -26.07 54.10 -27.44
C THR A 12 -26.96 53.04 -26.78
N ALA A 13 -27.88 52.42 -27.53
CA ALA A 13 -28.67 51.29 -27.03
C ALA A 13 -27.79 50.08 -26.65
N GLY A 14 -26.76 49.78 -27.45
CA GLY A 14 -25.80 48.71 -27.16
C GLY A 14 -24.99 48.95 -25.87
N LEU A 15 -24.53 50.18 -25.64
CA LEU A 15 -23.79 50.54 -24.42
C LEU A 15 -24.67 50.44 -23.16
N ILE A 16 -25.93 50.86 -23.25
CA ILE A 16 -26.88 50.78 -22.12
C ILE A 16 -27.19 49.31 -21.79
N ALA A 17 -27.42 48.48 -22.81
CA ALA A 17 -27.65 47.04 -22.62
C ALA A 17 -26.42 46.34 -22.00
N GLY A 18 -25.21 46.69 -22.45
CA GLY A 18 -23.96 46.16 -21.89
C GLY A 18 -23.77 46.53 -20.41
N ALA A 19 -24.05 47.76 -20.02
CA ALA A 19 -23.94 48.21 -18.63
C ALA A 19 -24.96 47.52 -17.69
N MET A 20 -26.16 47.23 -18.20
CA MET A 20 -27.19 46.51 -17.44
C MET A 20 -26.82 45.04 -17.21
N LEU A 21 -26.22 44.38 -18.21
CA LEU A 21 -25.74 43.00 -18.07
C LEU A 21 -24.55 42.88 -17.09
N HIS A 22 -23.67 43.90 -17.03
CA HIS A 22 -22.54 43.92 -16.10
C HIS A 22 -22.97 43.97 -14.63
N LYS A 23 -24.05 44.71 -14.30
CA LYS A 23 -24.59 44.76 -12.93
C LYS A 23 -25.21 43.43 -12.49
N CYS A 24 -25.68 42.61 -13.43
CA CYS A 24 -26.23 41.28 -13.13
C CYS A 24 -25.15 40.20 -12.93
N GLN A 25 -23.88 40.47 -13.27
CA GLN A 25 -22.77 39.52 -13.11
C GLN A 25 -21.91 39.78 -11.87
N SER A 26 -22.18 40.84 -11.10
CA SER A 26 -21.46 41.10 -9.84
C SER A 26 -22.20 40.43 -8.68
N PRO A 27 -21.54 39.55 -7.91
CA PRO A 27 -22.15 38.97 -6.72
C PRO A 27 -22.45 40.08 -5.70
N PRO A 28 -23.59 40.04 -4.98
CA PRO A 28 -23.88 40.99 -3.92
C PRO A 28 -22.81 40.88 -2.80
N GLY A 29 -22.09 41.97 -2.57
CA GLY A 29 -20.94 42.05 -1.65
C GLY A 29 -21.27 42.06 -0.15
N ASN A 30 -22.33 41.38 0.28
CA ASN A 30 -22.63 41.21 1.70
C ASN A 30 -22.50 39.74 2.07
N ILE A 31 -21.26 39.34 2.36
CA ILE A 31 -20.97 38.10 3.07
C ILE A 31 -20.93 38.48 4.56
N PRO A 32 -21.80 37.90 5.42
CA PRO A 32 -21.78 38.18 6.84
C PRO A 32 -20.44 37.76 7.43
N ASP A 33 -19.98 38.62 8.34
CA ASP A 33 -18.76 38.54 9.14
C ASP A 33 -18.49 37.11 9.61
N PHE A 34 -17.28 36.62 9.35
CA PHE A 34 -16.85 35.28 9.72
C PHE A 34 -16.94 35.15 11.24
N THR A 35 -17.98 34.48 11.73
CA THR A 35 -18.04 34.01 13.11
C THR A 35 -16.83 33.11 13.31
N GLU A 36 -15.99 33.40 14.31
CA GLU A 36 -14.82 32.57 14.63
C GLU A 36 -15.24 31.10 14.76
N CYS A 37 -14.87 30.31 13.75
CA CYS A 37 -15.09 28.87 13.77
C CYS A 37 -14.16 28.26 14.81
N VAL A 38 -14.66 28.07 16.04
CA VAL A 38 -13.97 27.26 17.05
C VAL A 38 -13.87 25.83 16.49
N THR A 39 -12.66 25.44 16.11
CA THR A 39 -12.37 24.14 15.53
C THR A 39 -11.82 23.23 16.63
N ASP A 40 -12.68 22.36 17.17
CA ASP A 40 -12.25 21.33 18.10
C ASP A 40 -11.48 20.24 17.35
N THR A 41 -10.16 20.23 17.50
CA THR A 41 -9.28 19.20 16.93
C THR A 41 -9.19 18.01 17.88
N LEU A 42 -10.02 16.99 17.64
CA LEU A 42 -9.86 15.69 18.28
C LEU A 42 -8.75 14.90 17.57
N THR A 43 -7.64 14.68 18.26
CA THR A 43 -6.56 13.80 17.77
C THR A 43 -6.98 12.34 17.99
N VAL A 44 -7.47 11.71 16.94
CA VAL A 44 -7.76 10.27 16.94
C VAL A 44 -6.50 9.51 16.52
N TYR A 45 -6.02 8.62 17.39
CA TYR A 45 -4.94 7.69 17.07
C TYR A 45 -5.56 6.40 16.51
N ASP A 46 -5.44 6.20 15.19
CA ASP A 46 -5.83 4.95 14.54
C ASP A 46 -4.66 3.95 14.63
N THR A 47 -4.79 2.95 15.50
CA THR A 47 -3.81 1.85 15.58
C THR A 47 -4.32 0.69 14.74
N ILE A 48 -3.71 0.47 13.57
CA ILE A 48 -3.95 -0.73 12.78
C ILE A 48 -3.41 -1.93 13.57
N PRO A 49 -4.26 -2.90 13.97
CA PRO A 49 -3.80 -4.04 14.74
C PRO A 49 -2.89 -4.93 13.89
N TYR A 50 -1.68 -5.16 14.36
CA TYR A 50 -0.77 -6.12 13.75
C TYR A 50 -1.20 -7.54 14.16
N ILE A 51 -1.83 -8.26 13.24
CA ILE A 51 -2.20 -9.67 13.44
C ILE A 51 -1.05 -10.52 12.91
N ALA A 52 -0.42 -11.29 13.81
CA ALA A 52 0.58 -12.27 13.40
C ALA A 52 -0.08 -13.33 12.50
N PRO A 53 0.52 -13.67 11.34
CA PRO A 53 -0.09 -14.62 10.43
C PRO A 53 -0.11 -16.02 11.03
N THR A 54 -1.24 -16.71 10.90
CA THR A 54 -1.40 -18.10 11.31
C THR A 54 -0.95 -19.04 10.20
N PRO A 55 -0.25 -20.15 10.52
CA PRO A 55 0.15 -21.12 9.50
C PRO A 55 -1.10 -21.78 8.88
N GLN A 56 -1.15 -21.85 7.55
CA GLN A 56 -2.21 -22.54 6.83
C GLN A 56 -2.04 -24.05 6.88
N SER A 57 -0.79 -24.52 6.85
CA SER A 57 -0.48 -25.94 7.00
C SER A 57 0.83 -26.15 7.74
N GLU A 58 0.91 -27.32 8.38
CA GLU A 58 2.06 -27.76 9.16
C GLU A 58 2.42 -29.19 8.76
N ILE A 59 3.69 -29.44 8.46
CA ILE A 59 4.20 -30.75 8.02
C ILE A 59 5.44 -31.08 8.84
N ALA A 60 5.51 -32.29 9.39
CA ALA A 60 6.73 -32.81 10.03
C ALA A 60 7.67 -33.42 8.98
N LEU A 61 8.87 -32.87 8.83
CA LEU A 61 9.87 -33.32 7.86
C LEU A 61 10.75 -34.47 8.39
N GLY A 62 10.69 -34.74 9.70
CA GLY A 62 11.47 -35.79 10.36
C GLY A 62 11.86 -35.37 11.78
N THR A 63 12.78 -36.10 12.40
CA THR A 63 13.32 -35.80 13.72
C THR A 63 14.81 -35.48 13.65
N ARG A 64 15.27 -34.66 14.60
CA ARG A 64 16.70 -34.38 14.77
C ARG A 64 17.04 -34.34 16.25
N THR A 65 18.20 -34.89 16.57
CA THR A 65 18.74 -34.89 17.93
C THR A 65 19.46 -33.57 18.22
N TYR A 66 19.15 -32.98 19.37
CA TYR A 66 19.71 -31.73 19.86
C TYR A 66 20.26 -31.92 21.27
N THR A 67 21.38 -31.28 21.55
CA THR A 67 21.98 -31.22 22.89
C THR A 67 21.64 -29.87 23.51
N LEU A 68 20.71 -29.85 24.46
CA LEU A 68 20.22 -28.64 25.12
C LEU A 68 20.86 -28.48 26.50
N PRO A 69 21.26 -27.27 26.91
CA PRO A 69 21.74 -27.02 28.26
C PRO A 69 20.59 -27.20 29.28
N LYS A 70 20.91 -27.80 30.43
CA LYS A 70 19.97 -27.90 31.55
C LYS A 70 20.08 -26.65 32.41
N TYR A 71 18.96 -25.93 32.57
CA TYR A 71 18.84 -24.84 33.53
C TYR A 71 17.97 -25.28 34.70
N TYR A 72 18.36 -24.91 35.92
CA TYR A 72 17.47 -24.97 37.08
C TYR A 72 17.17 -23.55 37.54
N PHE A 73 16.01 -23.37 38.15
CA PHE A 73 15.60 -22.11 38.76
C PHE A 73 15.69 -22.28 40.28
N ILE A 74 16.66 -21.63 40.96
CA ILE A 74 16.65 -21.56 42.43
C ILE A 74 15.75 -20.40 42.83
N GLY A 75 14.63 -20.72 43.49
CA GLY A 75 13.68 -19.75 44.02
C GLY A 75 12.33 -20.41 44.29
N VAL A 76 11.74 -20.16 45.45
CA VAL A 76 10.37 -20.56 45.76
C VAL A 76 9.43 -19.60 45.01
N GLY A 77 9.21 -19.84 43.72
CA GLY A 77 8.32 -19.03 42.87
C GLY A 77 8.82 -18.78 41.45
N ALA A 78 7.90 -18.39 40.56
CA ALA A 78 8.08 -18.27 39.11
C ALA A 78 8.98 -17.11 38.62
N GLY A 79 9.89 -16.60 39.45
CA GLY A 79 10.69 -15.39 39.17
C GLY A 79 12.19 -15.51 39.44
N GLY A 80 12.73 -16.72 39.63
CA GLY A 80 14.17 -16.93 39.85
C GLY A 80 15.00 -16.70 38.57
N GLU A 81 16.17 -16.09 38.71
CA GLU A 81 17.10 -15.86 37.60
C GLU A 81 17.70 -17.19 37.11
N PRO A 82 17.69 -17.48 35.79
CA PRO A 82 18.25 -18.72 35.26
C PRO A 82 19.77 -18.70 35.41
N ARG A 83 20.32 -19.63 36.21
CA ARG A 83 21.76 -19.82 36.32
C ARG A 83 22.16 -21.08 35.54
N GLN A 84 23.14 -20.93 34.66
CA GLN A 84 23.79 -22.07 34.00
C GLN A 84 24.55 -22.87 35.07
N TRP A 85 24.37 -24.19 35.08
CA TRP A 85 25.07 -25.07 36.01
C TRP A 85 26.58 -24.85 35.83
N SER A 86 27.22 -24.34 36.88
CA SER A 86 28.65 -24.14 36.97
C SER A 86 29.10 -24.91 38.22
N ALA A 87 28.95 -26.23 38.23
CA ALA A 87 29.54 -26.99 39.32
C ALA A 87 31.07 -26.95 39.15
N PRO A 88 31.82 -26.61 40.21
CA PRO A 88 33.25 -26.83 40.22
C PRO A 88 33.48 -28.35 40.25
N ASP A 89 34.23 -28.85 39.28
CA ASP A 89 34.94 -30.14 39.30
C ASP A 89 34.24 -31.28 40.04
N SER A 90 33.11 -31.75 39.51
CA SER A 90 32.77 -33.16 39.70
C SER A 90 33.39 -33.91 38.55
N LEU A 91 34.68 -34.25 38.73
CA LEU A 91 35.33 -35.34 38.01
C LEU A 91 34.30 -36.47 37.88
N CYS A 92 34.05 -36.92 36.66
CA CYS A 92 33.47 -38.23 36.44
C CYS A 92 34.41 -39.23 37.12
N VAL A 93 34.11 -39.56 38.37
CA VAL A 93 34.79 -40.60 39.14
C VAL A 93 34.32 -41.93 38.56
N ASP A 94 34.87 -42.32 37.40
CA ASP A 94 35.21 -43.71 37.16
C ASP A 94 36.54 -43.98 37.90
N THR A 95 36.54 -43.79 39.22
CA THR A 95 37.55 -44.45 40.07
C THR A 95 37.00 -45.84 40.34
N LEU A 96 37.43 -46.75 39.46
CA LEU A 96 37.35 -48.21 39.43
C LEU A 96 37.12 -48.53 37.94
N ILE A 97 38.13 -48.46 37.08
CA ILE A 97 39.16 -49.50 37.01
C ILE A 97 40.35 -48.94 36.21
N THR A 98 41.52 -48.95 36.83
CA THR A 98 42.79 -49.10 36.11
C THR A 98 42.73 -50.37 35.28
N SER A 99 42.68 -50.25 33.95
CA SER A 99 43.42 -51.08 33.00
C SER A 99 42.68 -51.14 31.65
N THR A 100 43.41 -50.79 30.59
CA THR A 100 43.32 -51.41 29.25
C THR A 100 41.94 -51.48 28.58
N HIS A 101 41.83 -50.86 27.42
CA HIS A 101 41.84 -51.54 26.11
C HIS A 101 41.03 -50.71 25.10
N TYR A 102 41.68 -50.24 24.03
CA TYR A 102 40.97 -49.78 22.84
C TYR A 102 40.15 -50.97 22.30
N GLY A 103 38.83 -50.90 22.46
CA GLY A 103 37.89 -51.91 21.99
C GLY A 103 36.98 -51.33 20.93
N THR A 104 37.34 -51.58 19.67
CA THR A 104 36.44 -51.58 18.52
C THR A 104 35.20 -52.45 18.81
N GLY A 105 34.00 -51.90 18.63
CA GLY A 105 32.77 -52.66 18.42
C GLY A 105 31.60 -52.36 19.37
N ALA A 106 30.46 -51.98 18.77
CA ALA A 106 29.10 -52.00 19.31
C ALA A 106 28.69 -50.97 20.40
N GLY A 107 27.80 -50.03 20.00
CA GLY A 107 26.71 -49.57 20.86
C GLY A 107 27.02 -48.69 22.07
N GLY A 108 28.10 -47.91 22.06
CA GLY A 108 28.38 -46.93 23.11
C GLY A 108 27.42 -45.74 23.04
N GLU A 109 26.33 -45.80 23.79
CA GLU A 109 25.42 -44.67 24.02
C GLU A 109 26.23 -43.51 24.64
N PRO A 110 26.16 -42.27 24.10
CA PRO A 110 26.91 -41.15 24.64
C PRO A 110 26.41 -40.83 26.06
N ARG A 111 27.22 -41.18 27.06
CA ARG A 111 26.92 -40.89 28.47
C ARG A 111 26.95 -39.38 28.69
N CYS A 112 25.84 -38.89 29.20
CA CYS A 112 25.49 -37.48 29.36
C CYS A 112 26.57 -36.66 30.08
N SER A 113 26.91 -35.50 29.52
CA SER A 113 27.38 -34.37 30.33
C SER A 113 26.26 -33.98 31.30
N ASN A 114 26.57 -33.82 32.58
CA ASN A 114 25.57 -33.44 33.60
C ASN A 114 24.83 -32.14 33.25
N ASP A 115 25.45 -31.28 32.45
CA ASP A 115 24.97 -29.94 32.12
C ASP A 115 24.14 -29.91 30.83
N SER A 116 23.95 -31.06 30.17
CA SER A 116 23.25 -31.15 28.89
C SER A 116 22.26 -32.31 28.83
N ALA A 117 21.15 -32.11 28.13
CA ALA A 117 20.17 -33.13 27.80
C ALA A 117 20.18 -33.37 26.29
N ILE A 118 20.22 -34.63 25.86
CA ILE A 118 20.02 -35.00 24.46
C ILE A 118 18.52 -35.22 24.26
N VAL A 119 17.90 -34.45 23.36
CA VAL A 119 16.46 -34.52 23.05
C VAL A 119 16.28 -34.71 21.55
N GLU A 120 15.37 -35.59 21.17
CA GLU A 120 14.94 -35.76 19.78
C GLU A 120 13.69 -34.90 19.54
N LEU A 121 13.79 -33.92 18.63
CA LEU A 121 12.70 -33.00 18.32
C LEU A 121 12.26 -33.13 16.87
N PRO A 122 10.94 -33.06 16.58
CA PRO A 122 10.44 -33.07 15.22
C PRO A 122 10.73 -31.75 14.52
N ILE A 123 11.34 -31.81 13.32
CA ILE A 123 11.48 -30.66 12.45
C ILE A 123 10.13 -30.42 11.77
N ILE A 124 9.50 -29.33 12.18
CA ILE A 124 8.22 -28.90 11.65
C ILE A 124 8.45 -27.80 10.61
N GLN A 125 7.80 -27.93 9.46
CA GLN A 125 7.69 -26.89 8.45
C GLN A 125 6.28 -26.31 8.46
N ARG A 126 6.21 -24.98 8.54
CA ARG A 126 4.96 -24.22 8.54
C ARG A 126 4.86 -23.41 7.26
N HIS A 127 3.71 -23.49 6.62
CA HIS A 127 3.38 -22.72 5.43
C HIS A 127 2.43 -21.58 5.80
N TYR A 128 2.85 -20.36 5.52
CA TYR A 128 2.08 -19.13 5.70
C TYR A 128 1.73 -18.58 4.33
N ALA A 129 0.45 -18.38 4.05
CA ALA A 129 0.03 -17.83 2.77
C ALA A 129 -1.13 -16.85 2.94
N ASP A 130 -1.14 -15.86 2.06
CA ASP A 130 -2.19 -14.86 1.89
C ASP A 130 -2.22 -14.44 0.42
N SER A 131 -3.12 -13.52 0.06
CA SER A 131 -3.23 -12.90 -1.27
C SER A 131 -1.96 -12.17 -1.74
N THR A 132 -1.12 -11.71 -0.80
CA THR A 132 0.06 -10.87 -1.10
C THR A 132 1.38 -11.59 -0.89
N TYR A 133 1.41 -12.76 -0.24
CA TYR A 133 2.65 -13.50 -0.01
C TYR A 133 2.44 -14.98 0.28
N GLU A 134 3.52 -15.74 0.13
CA GLU A 134 3.62 -17.17 0.47
C GLU A 134 5.00 -17.39 1.13
N ALA A 135 5.06 -18.02 2.29
CA ALA A 135 6.29 -18.20 3.05
C ALA A 135 6.34 -19.57 3.72
N TRP A 136 7.52 -20.19 3.75
CA TRP A 136 7.77 -21.45 4.42
C TRP A 136 8.85 -21.25 5.48
N VAL A 137 8.56 -21.68 6.71
CA VAL A 137 9.46 -21.57 7.85
C VAL A 137 9.64 -22.96 8.45
N SER A 138 10.87 -23.42 8.60
CA SER A 138 11.17 -24.71 9.21
C SER A 138 12.11 -24.57 10.40
N GLY A 139 11.96 -25.45 11.39
CA GLY A 139 12.92 -25.57 12.47
C GLY A 139 12.27 -25.88 13.83
N PRO A 140 12.84 -26.82 14.60
CA PRO A 140 12.38 -27.11 15.95
C PRO A 140 12.94 -26.14 16.98
N ILE A 141 14.19 -25.68 16.78
CA ILE A 141 14.93 -24.72 17.60
C ILE A 141 15.55 -23.74 16.61
N ASP A 142 15.34 -22.44 16.81
CA ASP A 142 15.74 -21.37 15.88
C ASP A 142 15.09 -21.54 14.48
N PRO A 143 13.76 -21.29 14.35
CA PRO A 143 13.06 -21.45 13.08
C PRO A 143 13.66 -20.51 12.02
N ARG A 144 13.99 -21.08 10.85
CA ARG A 144 14.56 -20.35 9.72
C ARG A 144 13.56 -20.26 8.58
N LEU A 145 13.64 -19.15 7.85
CA LEU A 145 12.86 -18.96 6.63
C LEU A 145 13.48 -19.82 5.52
N ASP A 146 12.71 -20.77 5.00
CA ASP A 146 13.12 -21.62 3.88
C ASP A 146 12.92 -20.87 2.56
N SER A 147 11.75 -20.25 2.39
CA SER A 147 11.43 -19.47 1.20
C SER A 147 10.33 -18.44 1.46
N VAL A 148 10.33 -17.37 0.67
CA VAL A 148 9.30 -16.33 0.66
C VAL A 148 9.03 -15.88 -0.77
N ARG A 149 7.76 -15.73 -1.10
CA ARG A 149 7.25 -15.21 -2.37
C ARG A 149 6.32 -14.06 -2.05
N VAL A 150 6.45 -12.97 -2.80
CA VAL A 150 5.64 -11.77 -2.61
C VAL A 150 4.91 -11.50 -3.92
N PHE A 151 3.59 -11.38 -3.84
CA PHE A 151 2.71 -11.11 -4.96
C PHE A 151 2.34 -9.62 -4.97
N ILE A 152 2.71 -8.92 -6.04
CA ILE A 152 2.39 -7.50 -6.21
C ILE A 152 1.04 -7.41 -6.92
N PRO A 153 0.00 -6.79 -6.30
CA PRO A 153 -1.29 -6.65 -6.94
C PRO A 153 -1.22 -5.62 -8.08
N THR A 154 -1.58 -6.04 -9.31
CA THR A 154 -1.69 -5.13 -10.45
C THR A 154 -3.12 -4.61 -10.55
N THR A 155 -3.34 -3.33 -10.26
CA THR A 155 -4.64 -2.69 -10.44
C THR A 155 -4.73 -2.06 -11.82
N LEU A 156 -5.57 -2.61 -12.71
CA LEU A 156 -5.84 -2.05 -14.03
C LEU A 156 -6.93 -0.98 -13.94
N ILE A 157 -6.54 0.28 -13.87
CA ILE A 157 -7.48 1.41 -13.92
C ILE A 157 -7.81 1.69 -15.40
N THR A 158 -8.96 1.19 -15.85
CA THR A 158 -9.49 1.52 -17.18
C THR A 158 -10.25 2.84 -17.13
N LYS A 159 -9.60 3.93 -17.54
CA LYS A 159 -10.26 5.23 -17.74
C LYS A 159 -11.07 5.18 -19.04
N ARG A 160 -12.39 5.19 -18.94
CA ARG A 160 -13.27 5.45 -20.08
C ARG A 160 -13.34 6.96 -20.28
N GLU A 161 -12.54 7.47 -21.22
CA GLU A 161 -12.65 8.86 -21.64
C GLU A 161 -13.93 9.04 -22.45
N TRP A 162 -14.90 9.76 -21.88
CA TRP A 162 -16.09 10.18 -22.61
C TRP A 162 -15.70 11.24 -23.63
N LYS A 163 -15.67 10.85 -24.92
CA LYS A 163 -15.45 11.82 -26.00
C LYS A 163 -16.75 12.60 -26.24
N PRO A 164 -16.76 13.94 -26.11
CA PRO A 164 -17.97 14.71 -26.40
C PRO A 164 -18.40 14.50 -27.85
N PRO A 165 -19.72 14.45 -28.13
CA PRO A 165 -20.22 14.23 -29.49
C PRO A 165 -19.76 15.36 -30.41
N LYS A 166 -19.42 15.00 -31.66
CA LYS A 166 -19.09 16.00 -32.70
C LYS A 166 -20.29 16.91 -32.94
N ARG A 167 -20.08 18.22 -32.98
CA ARG A 167 -21.15 19.21 -33.11
C ARG A 167 -21.06 19.94 -34.46
N TRP A 168 -22.23 20.25 -34.99
CA TRP A 168 -22.41 21.17 -36.10
C TRP A 168 -22.46 22.59 -35.55
N HIS A 169 -21.75 23.51 -36.19
CA HIS A 169 -21.79 24.92 -35.87
C HIS A 169 -22.49 25.67 -36.99
N ILE A 170 -23.42 26.55 -36.64
CA ILE A 170 -24.09 27.45 -37.57
C ILE A 170 -23.70 28.86 -37.16
N GLY A 171 -23.06 29.60 -38.05
CA GLY A 171 -22.52 30.91 -37.73
C GLY A 171 -22.58 31.89 -38.89
N PRO A 172 -22.57 33.20 -38.60
CA PRO A 172 -22.39 34.20 -39.63
C PRO A 172 -20.96 34.10 -40.20
N THR A 173 -20.87 34.13 -41.52
CA THR A 173 -19.60 34.05 -42.24
C THR A 173 -19.51 35.21 -43.22
N ILE A 174 -18.33 35.81 -43.29
CA ILE A 174 -17.98 36.85 -44.26
C ILE A 174 -16.92 36.27 -45.18
N GLY A 175 -17.11 36.41 -46.48
CA GLY A 175 -16.17 35.89 -47.46
C GLY A 175 -16.22 36.68 -48.77
N TYR A 176 -15.42 36.24 -49.74
CA TYR A 176 -15.41 36.78 -51.09
C TYR A 176 -15.95 35.73 -52.06
N GLY A 177 -16.95 36.11 -52.86
CA GLY A 177 -17.62 35.22 -53.80
C GLY A 177 -17.65 35.79 -55.22
N TYR A 178 -17.77 34.91 -56.21
CA TYR A 178 -17.95 35.31 -57.61
C TYR A 178 -19.44 35.47 -57.90
N THR A 179 -19.85 36.69 -58.23
CA THR A 179 -21.21 37.04 -58.64
C THR A 179 -21.23 37.42 -60.12
N PRO A 180 -22.40 37.48 -60.79
CA PRO A 180 -22.48 37.90 -62.19
C PRO A 180 -21.89 39.29 -62.49
N GLN A 181 -21.64 40.09 -61.45
CA GLN A 181 -21.05 41.43 -61.51
C GLN A 181 -19.57 41.44 -61.05
N GLY A 182 -18.95 40.27 -60.85
CA GLY A 182 -17.55 40.11 -60.46
C GLY A 182 -17.35 39.63 -59.01
N PHE A 183 -16.13 39.80 -58.49
CA PHE A 183 -15.75 39.42 -57.13
C PHE A 183 -16.32 40.41 -56.11
N GLN A 184 -17.28 39.97 -55.29
CA GLN A 184 -17.93 40.79 -54.27
C GLN A 184 -17.81 40.15 -52.87
N PRO A 185 -17.67 40.96 -51.81
CA PRO A 185 -17.77 40.47 -50.44
C PRO A 185 -19.22 40.04 -50.15
N TYR A 186 -19.40 38.93 -49.45
CA TYR A 186 -20.71 38.45 -49.02
C TYR A 186 -20.74 38.24 -47.51
N PHE A 187 -21.90 38.52 -46.91
CA PHE A 187 -22.25 38.15 -45.55
C PHE A 187 -23.35 37.10 -45.63
N GLY A 188 -23.14 35.94 -45.02
CA GLY A 188 -24.08 34.84 -45.07
C GLY A 188 -24.02 33.99 -43.81
N VAL A 189 -24.79 32.90 -43.81
CA VAL A 189 -24.78 31.90 -42.75
C VAL A 189 -24.14 30.64 -43.31
N SER A 190 -23.15 30.09 -42.61
CA SER A 190 -22.51 28.83 -42.98
C SER A 190 -22.75 27.75 -41.93
N ILE A 191 -22.83 26.51 -42.41
CA ILE A 191 -22.86 25.31 -41.58
C ILE A 191 -21.45 24.72 -41.61
N THR A 192 -20.79 24.70 -40.45
CA THR A 192 -19.41 24.22 -40.31
C THR A 192 -19.38 22.98 -39.44
N TYR A 193 -18.77 21.90 -39.95
CA TYR A 193 -18.61 20.65 -39.23
C TYR A 193 -17.26 20.62 -38.50
N SER A 194 -17.27 20.49 -37.17
CA SER A 194 -16.02 20.41 -36.41
C SER A 194 -15.46 18.99 -36.43
N ILE A 195 -14.29 18.83 -37.04
CA ILE A 195 -13.60 17.54 -37.20
C ILE A 195 -12.65 17.27 -36.02
N ILE A 196 -12.22 18.32 -35.33
CA ILE A 196 -11.27 18.28 -34.22
C ILE A 196 -12.00 18.65 -32.93
N SER A 197 -11.93 17.78 -31.94
CA SER A 197 -12.43 18.00 -30.58
C SER A 197 -11.27 17.77 -29.62
N PHE A 198 -10.83 18.82 -28.94
CA PHE A 198 -9.87 18.77 -27.83
C PHE A 198 -10.61 18.75 -26.49
#